data_AF-A0A7X2TPK4-F1
#
_entry.id   AF-A0A7X2TPK4-F1
#
_cell.length_a   1.000
_cell.length_b   1.000
_cell.length_c   1.000
_cell.angle_alpha   90.00
_cell.angle_beta   90.00
_cell.angle_gamma   90.00
#
_symmetry.space_group_name_H-M   'P 1'
#
loop_
_entity.id
_entity.type
_entity.pdbx_description
1 polymer ?
#
loop_
_entity_poly.entity_id
_entity_poly.type
_entity_poly.pdbx_seq_one_letter_code
_entity_poly.pdbx_strand_id
1 'polypeptide(L)'
;MDNRTDWSVEFIENESRRMEIIRKGFAEHLTSRSVNKLLLENYCEALYARNIYEAALIYCFDHEKTYAEWREMVTQCDQVYHPDPDKSGTVILLSKLRDYVEKESTQEGNGLNTAFITRKMQSELEETASEESFMDFLLKNIENFSAVREKARYYFSKYTLLYIDEKIENYLSACEKVDILRSRKAGMLSEEEKYPEKAAVEELSFLKPLKPLQRSADTAKFDTKNYLPMEEKKKLLGEMSLTSGGIFDAMNQYYFGYISMDWLELCLEMYPEIEGWPTETKRKIAQALGLLKPDTTEEEEKQILDSLEDRILEKEEELELQRDRAYARKKEPATTPAGEDSASPITASEKQAENLLNSETQEKKATLAFRDFLLGRKDINRRTLLLYLLFIQARTSLSEENKITVPRLNKILLNCGFSQLQPNREFDRFVMGFLKAEDPIGYFQLFVEDRLKNQKESVLYGIYENSYSHQKELVRDMLRKRMM
;
A
#
# COMPACT_ATOMS: atom_id res chain seq x y z
N MET A 1 48.33 26.54 4.19
CA MET A 1 48.01 25.19 4.70
C MET A 1 47.01 25.34 5.82
N ASP A 2 45.74 25.49 5.45
CA ASP A 2 44.56 25.12 6.26
C ASP A 2 43.41 25.09 5.24
N ASN A 3 43.33 24.01 4.46
CA ASN A 3 42.23 23.77 3.51
C ASN A 3 41.03 23.23 4.31
N ARG A 4 40.45 24.10 5.14
CA ARG A 4 39.11 23.89 5.69
C ARG A 4 38.14 24.21 4.57
N THR A 5 37.76 23.19 3.82
CA THR A 5 36.69 23.32 2.83
C THR A 5 35.39 23.65 3.55
N ASP A 6 34.79 24.73 3.08
CA ASP A 6 33.59 25.42 3.54
C ASP A 6 32.39 24.46 3.66
N TRP A 7 32.03 24.08 4.88
CA TRP A 7 30.80 23.36 5.19
C TRP A 7 29.65 24.36 5.39
N SER A 8 29.16 24.93 4.30
CA SER A 8 27.80 25.48 4.24
C SER A 8 26.92 24.50 3.49
N VAL A 9 26.58 23.39 4.15
CA VAL A 9 25.43 22.58 3.72
C VAL A 9 24.21 23.41 4.09
N GLU A 10 23.71 24.21 3.14
CA GLU A 10 22.47 24.97 3.32
C GLU A 10 21.38 24.04 3.85
N PHE A 11 20.76 24.42 4.97
CA PHE A 11 19.54 23.81 5.44
C PHE A 11 18.48 24.06 4.37
N ILE A 12 18.10 23.01 3.64
CA ILE A 12 17.03 23.11 2.65
C ILE A 12 15.71 22.87 3.36
N GLU A 13 14.83 23.88 3.38
CA GLU A 13 13.45 23.74 3.83
C GLU A 13 12.75 22.62 3.02
N ASN A 14 12.04 21.73 3.71
CA ASN A 14 11.35 20.54 3.20
C ASN A 14 12.22 19.32 2.79
N GLU A 15 13.44 19.17 3.29
CA GLU A 15 14.15 17.90 3.13
C GLU A 15 13.55 16.77 3.99
N SER A 16 13.49 15.55 3.44
CA SER A 16 13.09 14.37 4.22
C SER A 16 14.15 14.01 5.27
N ARG A 17 13.72 13.66 6.50
CA ARG A 17 14.61 13.29 7.62
C ARG A 17 15.68 12.26 7.25
N ARG A 18 15.37 11.35 6.32
CA ARG A 18 16.31 10.35 5.80
C ARG A 18 17.49 11.01 5.09
N MET A 19 17.24 12.00 4.25
CA MET A 19 18.28 12.72 3.50
C MET A 19 19.13 13.60 4.41
N GLU A 20 18.55 14.23 5.44
CA GLU A 20 19.30 14.98 6.46
C GLU A 20 20.36 14.08 7.11
N ILE A 21 20.00 12.84 7.46
CA ILE A 21 20.90 11.86 8.09
C ILE A 21 22.00 11.43 7.11
N ILE A 22 21.67 11.21 5.83
CA ILE A 22 22.65 10.85 4.80
C ILE A 22 23.65 12.00 4.59
N ARG A 23 23.18 13.25 4.50
CA ARG A 23 24.05 14.44 4.40
C ARG A 23 24.95 14.59 5.62
N LYS A 24 24.39 14.41 6.82
CA LYS A 24 25.14 14.38 8.08
C LYS A 24 26.23 13.29 8.06
N GLY A 25 25.93 12.13 7.48
CA GLY A 25 26.90 11.05 7.31
C GLY A 25 28.16 11.49 6.57
N PHE A 26 28.00 12.24 5.48
CA PHE A 26 29.15 12.81 4.75
C PHE A 26 29.85 13.92 5.53
N ALA A 27 29.08 14.78 6.22
CA ALA A 27 29.62 15.90 6.99
C ALA A 27 30.47 15.50 8.19
N GLU A 28 30.10 14.41 8.84
CA GLU A 28 30.76 13.91 10.04
C GLU A 28 31.66 12.71 9.76
N HIS A 29 31.90 12.36 8.50
CA HIS A 29 32.69 11.18 8.08
C HIS A 29 32.24 9.89 8.78
N LEU A 30 30.92 9.67 8.84
CA LEU A 30 30.34 8.50 9.47
C LEU A 30 30.46 7.26 8.57
N THR A 31 30.75 6.11 9.18
CA THR A 31 30.69 4.81 8.50
C THR A 31 29.25 4.42 8.13
N SER A 32 29.09 3.52 7.16
CA SER A 32 27.76 3.06 6.71
C SER A 32 26.96 2.43 7.87
N ARG A 33 27.64 1.71 8.77
CA ARG A 33 27.06 1.16 10.01
C ARG A 33 26.50 2.26 10.91
N SER A 34 27.22 3.37 11.06
CA SER A 34 26.84 4.49 11.93
C SER A 34 25.66 5.26 11.32
N VAL A 35 25.69 5.49 10.00
CA VAL A 35 24.57 6.07 9.25
C VAL A 35 23.33 5.20 9.36
N ASN A 36 23.44 3.88 9.14
CA ASN A 36 22.32 2.96 9.29
C ASN A 36 21.74 2.92 10.71
N LYS A 37 22.59 3.02 11.73
CA LYS A 37 22.13 3.14 13.12
C LYS A 37 21.30 4.42 13.31
N LEU A 38 21.79 5.57 12.85
CA LEU A 38 21.06 6.84 12.92
C LEU A 38 19.74 6.79 12.14
N LEU A 39 19.73 6.21 10.94
CA LEU A 39 18.53 6.03 10.13
C LEU A 39 17.47 5.25 10.92
N LEU A 40 17.83 4.10 11.48
CA LEU A 40 16.90 3.25 12.23
C LEU A 40 16.44 3.90 13.55
N GLU A 41 17.32 4.61 14.27
CA GLU A 41 16.99 5.37 15.48
C GLU A 41 16.02 6.53 15.18
N ASN A 42 16.07 7.08 13.97
CA ASN A 42 15.15 8.11 13.48
C ASN A 42 13.98 7.53 12.67
N TYR A 43 13.79 6.20 12.70
CA TYR A 43 12.71 5.49 12.03
C TYR A 43 12.68 5.64 10.50
N CYS A 44 13.81 6.01 9.92
CA CYS A 44 14.06 5.96 8.50
C CYS A 44 14.53 4.55 8.14
N GLU A 45 14.44 4.23 6.85
CA GLU A 45 14.91 2.96 6.37
C GLU A 45 16.42 2.93 6.18
N ALA A 46 17.02 1.80 6.54
CA ALA A 46 18.43 1.55 6.32
C ALA A 46 18.79 1.61 4.82
N LEU A 47 20.06 1.88 4.55
CA LEU A 47 20.67 1.74 3.23
C LEU A 47 20.60 0.28 2.80
N TYR A 48 20.27 0.06 1.54
CA TYR A 48 19.97 -1.24 0.96
C TYR A 48 20.99 -1.60 -0.12
N ALA A 49 21.86 -2.58 0.16
CA ALA A 49 22.93 -3.00 -0.74
C ALA A 49 22.47 -3.53 -2.11
N ARG A 50 21.19 -3.92 -2.26
CA ARG A 50 20.64 -4.30 -3.57
C ARG A 50 19.99 -3.14 -4.32
N ASN A 51 20.09 -1.92 -3.83
CA ASN A 51 19.87 -0.72 -4.61
C ASN A 51 21.24 -0.16 -5.02
N ILE A 52 21.47 0.04 -6.31
CA ILE A 52 22.81 0.38 -6.80
C ILE A 52 23.33 1.71 -6.23
N TYR A 53 22.48 2.72 -6.07
CA TYR A 53 22.90 4.03 -5.56
C TYR A 53 23.09 4.01 -4.04
N GLU A 54 22.29 3.23 -3.32
CA GLU A 54 22.52 3.03 -1.88
C GLU A 54 23.73 2.11 -1.62
N ALA A 55 24.06 1.18 -2.52
CA ALA A 55 25.33 0.44 -2.48
C ALA A 55 26.53 1.37 -2.66
N ALA A 56 26.45 2.33 -3.58
CA ALA A 56 27.46 3.38 -3.72
C ALA A 56 27.58 4.25 -2.47
N LEU A 57 26.46 4.58 -1.80
CA LEU A 57 26.50 5.27 -0.51
C LEU A 57 27.22 4.45 0.57
N ILE A 58 26.89 3.16 0.69
CA ILE A 58 27.54 2.26 1.66
C ILE A 58 29.05 2.23 1.42
N TYR A 59 29.47 2.01 0.16
CA TYR A 59 30.89 2.03 -0.21
C TYR A 59 31.56 3.35 0.16
N CYS A 60 30.95 4.48 -0.22
CA CYS A 60 31.51 5.80 0.04
C CYS A 60 31.68 6.10 1.53
N PHE A 61 30.68 5.75 2.36
CA PHE A 61 30.77 5.94 3.81
C PHE A 61 31.88 5.10 4.45
N ASP A 62 32.06 3.86 4.00
CA ASP A 62 33.07 2.96 4.58
C ASP A 62 34.50 3.25 4.09
N HIS A 63 34.65 4.07 3.05
CA HIS A 63 35.94 4.51 2.50
C HIS A 63 36.20 6.01 2.70
N GLU A 64 35.45 6.66 3.60
CA GLU A 64 35.58 8.09 3.94
C GLU A 64 35.51 9.04 2.71
N LYS A 65 34.78 8.61 1.68
CA LYS A 65 34.61 9.39 0.45
C LYS A 65 33.73 10.61 0.70
N THR A 66 34.06 11.69 0.03
CA THR A 66 33.28 12.92 0.07
C THR A 66 31.98 12.78 -0.72
N TYR A 67 31.02 13.66 -0.42
CA TYR A 67 29.79 13.76 -1.21
C TYR A 67 30.06 14.01 -2.71
N ALA A 68 31.12 14.77 -3.03
CA ALA A 68 31.48 15.05 -4.42
C ALA A 68 31.93 13.78 -5.16
N GLU A 69 32.77 12.97 -4.51
CA GLU A 69 33.22 11.67 -5.03
C GLU A 69 32.05 10.69 -5.17
N TRP A 70 31.12 10.67 -4.21
CA TRP A 70 29.91 9.85 -4.34
C TRP A 70 29.08 10.23 -5.59
N ARG A 71 28.94 11.52 -5.91
CA ARG A 71 28.22 11.95 -7.13
C ARG A 71 28.92 11.49 -8.41
N GLU A 72 30.25 11.51 -8.43
CA GLU A 72 31.02 10.98 -9.55
C GLU A 72 30.79 9.46 -9.70
N MET A 73 30.81 8.73 -8.60
CA MET A 73 30.52 7.30 -8.57
C MET A 73 29.10 6.96 -9.04
N VAL A 74 28.10 7.76 -8.67
CA VAL A 74 26.73 7.59 -9.18
C VAL A 74 26.67 7.74 -10.70
N THR A 75 27.45 8.67 -11.27
CA THR A 75 27.56 8.84 -12.72
C THR A 75 28.15 7.59 -13.38
N GLN A 76 29.12 6.94 -12.72
CA GLN A 76 29.66 5.65 -13.18
C GLN A 76 28.63 4.53 -13.06
N CYS A 77 27.86 4.49 -11.97
CA CYS A 77 26.77 3.52 -11.79
C CYS A 77 25.73 3.63 -12.91
N ASP A 78 25.36 4.84 -13.31
CA ASP A 78 24.40 5.09 -14.41
C ASP A 78 24.90 4.60 -15.78
N GLN A 79 26.21 4.52 -16.00
CA GLN A 79 26.79 3.99 -17.23
C GLN A 79 26.68 2.47 -17.34
N VAL A 80 26.54 1.78 -16.20
CA VAL A 80 26.55 0.31 -16.12
C VAL A 80 25.15 -0.24 -15.85
N TYR A 81 24.33 0.50 -15.10
CA TYR A 81 23.00 0.07 -14.70
C TYR A 81 21.91 0.70 -15.54
N HIS A 82 21.30 -0.16 -16.35
CA HIS A 82 20.11 0.18 -17.13
C HIS A 82 18.95 -0.67 -16.61
N PRO A 83 18.11 -0.13 -15.70
CA PRO A 83 16.96 -0.87 -15.20
C PRO A 83 16.05 -1.21 -16.38
N ASP A 84 15.80 -2.49 -16.59
CA ASP A 84 14.96 -2.97 -17.69
C ASP A 84 13.52 -2.44 -17.50
N PRO A 85 13.04 -1.54 -18.38
CA PRO A 85 11.72 -0.95 -18.24
C PRO A 85 10.58 -1.97 -18.47
N ASP A 86 10.86 -3.12 -19.08
CA ASP A 86 9.86 -4.02 -19.66
C ASP A 86 9.72 -5.39 -18.97
N LYS A 87 10.48 -5.67 -17.90
CA LYS A 87 10.47 -6.98 -17.20
C LYS A 87 9.17 -7.37 -16.49
N SER A 88 8.10 -6.59 -16.59
CA SER A 88 6.82 -6.93 -15.98
C SER A 88 5.66 -6.60 -16.92
N GLY A 89 4.92 -7.62 -17.35
CA GLY A 89 3.61 -7.40 -17.97
C GLY A 89 2.67 -6.67 -17.00
N THR A 90 1.63 -6.03 -17.52
CA THR A 90 0.57 -5.40 -16.69
C THR A 90 -0.31 -6.44 -15.97
N VAL A 91 -0.26 -7.68 -16.44
CA VAL A 91 -1.05 -8.81 -15.95
C VAL A 91 -0.22 -9.66 -15.00
N ILE A 92 -0.74 -9.88 -13.80
CA ILE A 92 -0.14 -10.76 -12.78
C ILE A 92 -0.86 -12.11 -12.88
N LEU A 93 -0.22 -13.11 -13.48
CA LEU A 93 -0.76 -14.48 -13.47
C LEU A 93 -0.60 -15.10 -12.07
N LEU A 94 -1.60 -15.85 -11.60
CA LEU A 94 -1.52 -16.53 -10.30
C LEU A 94 -0.33 -17.51 -10.26
N SER A 95 -0.09 -18.23 -11.36
CA SER A 95 1.08 -19.09 -11.52
C SER A 95 2.40 -18.34 -11.32
N LYS A 96 2.56 -17.17 -11.96
CA LYS A 96 3.77 -16.35 -11.79
C LYS A 96 3.95 -15.84 -10.36
N LEU A 97 2.87 -15.55 -9.64
CA LEU A 97 2.95 -15.18 -8.22
C LEU A 97 3.43 -16.37 -7.37
N ARG A 98 2.89 -17.58 -7.63
CA ARG A 98 3.32 -18.82 -6.98
C ARG A 98 4.80 -19.10 -7.24
N ASP A 99 5.22 -19.07 -8.51
CA ASP A 99 6.62 -19.27 -8.91
C ASP A 99 7.56 -18.28 -8.22
N TYR A 100 7.16 -17.00 -8.14
CA TYR A 100 7.94 -15.98 -7.43
C TYR A 100 8.06 -16.29 -5.94
N VAL A 101 6.94 -16.57 -5.27
CA VAL A 101 6.95 -16.86 -3.82
C VAL A 101 7.75 -18.13 -3.54
N GLU A 102 7.62 -19.18 -4.36
CA GLU A 102 8.39 -20.42 -4.23
C GLU A 102 9.89 -20.15 -4.39
N LYS A 103 10.30 -19.53 -5.51
CA LYS A 103 11.70 -19.18 -5.79
C LYS A 103 12.34 -18.37 -4.66
N GLU A 104 11.59 -17.43 -4.09
CA GLU A 104 12.08 -16.55 -3.02
C GLU A 104 11.99 -17.20 -1.62
N SER A 105 11.28 -18.32 -1.48
CA SER A 105 11.15 -19.08 -0.24
C SER A 105 12.19 -20.19 -0.10
N THR A 106 12.60 -20.81 -1.21
CA THR A 106 13.42 -22.04 -1.20
C THR A 106 14.61 -21.93 -2.16
N GLN A 107 15.80 -21.77 -1.60
CA GLN A 107 17.01 -22.37 -2.20
C GLN A 107 17.92 -22.82 -1.06
N GLU A 108 17.90 -24.14 -0.81
CA GLU A 108 18.83 -24.98 -0.04
C GLU A 108 19.50 -24.33 1.19
N GLY A 109 18.91 -24.55 2.38
CA GLY A 109 19.60 -24.33 3.66
C GLY A 109 18.85 -23.57 4.75
N ASN A 110 17.51 -23.60 4.79
CA ASN A 110 16.66 -22.95 5.81
C ASN A 110 16.57 -21.42 5.75
N GLY A 111 16.44 -20.81 4.57
CA GLY A 111 16.27 -19.36 4.46
C GLY A 111 15.59 -18.86 3.18
N LEU A 112 14.94 -17.70 3.30
CA LEU A 112 14.36 -16.96 2.18
C LEU A 112 15.47 -16.51 1.20
N ASN A 113 15.41 -16.89 -0.08
CA ASN A 113 16.48 -16.66 -1.07
C ASN A 113 16.88 -15.18 -1.17
N THR A 114 15.92 -14.27 -1.29
CA THR A 114 16.17 -12.82 -1.25
C THR A 114 16.99 -12.37 -0.03
N ALA A 115 16.89 -13.06 1.12
CA ALA A 115 17.58 -12.69 2.37
C ALA A 115 19.02 -13.11 2.28
N PHE A 116 19.24 -14.28 1.68
CA PHE A 116 20.55 -14.79 1.38
C PHE A 116 21.26 -13.86 0.38
N ILE A 117 20.63 -13.53 -0.75
CA ILE A 117 21.20 -12.60 -1.75
C ILE A 117 21.51 -11.24 -1.12
N THR A 118 20.59 -10.68 -0.34
CA THR A 118 20.81 -9.37 0.32
C THR A 118 21.99 -9.42 1.29
N ARG A 119 22.10 -10.46 2.14
CA ARG A 119 23.22 -10.61 3.08
C ARG A 119 24.54 -10.88 2.36
N LYS A 120 24.52 -11.69 1.30
CA LYS A 120 25.67 -11.96 0.46
C LYS A 120 26.20 -10.67 -0.16
N MET A 121 25.34 -9.90 -0.82
CA MET A 121 25.74 -8.63 -1.42
C MET A 121 26.23 -7.63 -0.38
N GLN A 122 25.60 -7.56 0.80
CA GLN A 122 26.09 -6.73 1.91
C GLN A 122 27.51 -7.14 2.34
N SER A 123 27.78 -8.45 2.47
CA SER A 123 29.10 -8.95 2.89
C SER A 123 30.16 -8.70 1.82
N GLU A 124 29.83 -8.96 0.54
CA GLU A 124 30.74 -8.66 -0.59
C GLU A 124 31.07 -7.16 -0.68
N LEU A 125 30.09 -6.30 -0.37
CA LEU A 125 30.27 -4.84 -0.35
C LEU A 125 31.14 -4.36 0.83
N GLU A 126 31.08 -5.04 1.98
CA GLU A 126 31.95 -4.75 3.14
C GLU A 126 33.41 -5.19 2.89
N GLU A 127 33.64 -6.18 2.03
CA GLU A 127 34.98 -6.69 1.67
C GLU A 127 35.66 -5.88 0.54
N THR A 128 34.94 -4.93 -0.06
CA THR A 128 35.44 -4.15 -1.19
C THR A 128 36.45 -3.11 -0.70
N ALA A 129 37.68 -3.11 -1.23
CA ALA A 129 38.79 -2.31 -0.68
C ALA A 129 39.22 -1.13 -1.57
N SER A 130 38.77 -1.10 -2.83
CA SER A 130 39.13 -0.09 -3.82
C SER A 130 37.97 0.20 -4.77
N GLU A 131 38.01 1.33 -5.47
CA GLU A 131 36.98 1.70 -6.44
C GLU A 131 36.89 0.68 -7.59
N GLU A 132 38.02 0.13 -8.03
CA GLU A 132 38.06 -0.94 -9.04
C GLU A 132 37.31 -2.19 -8.54
N SER A 133 37.59 -2.63 -7.31
CA SER A 133 36.87 -3.77 -6.72
C SER A 133 35.37 -3.49 -6.51
N PHE A 134 34.99 -2.22 -6.32
CA PHE A 134 33.59 -1.80 -6.23
C PHE A 134 32.90 -1.88 -7.58
N MET A 135 33.55 -1.43 -8.66
CA MET A 135 33.01 -1.58 -10.00
C MET A 135 32.85 -3.06 -10.40
N ASP A 136 33.80 -3.91 -10.01
CA ASP A 136 33.68 -5.37 -10.18
C ASP A 136 32.48 -5.94 -9.40
N PHE A 137 32.28 -5.50 -8.17
CA PHE A 137 31.11 -5.87 -7.36
C PHE A 137 29.79 -5.47 -8.06
N LEU A 138 29.72 -4.26 -8.62
CA LEU A 138 28.55 -3.76 -9.35
C LEU A 138 28.26 -4.63 -10.58
N LEU A 139 29.26 -4.87 -11.43
CA LEU A 139 29.14 -5.66 -12.66
C LEU A 139 28.72 -7.10 -12.35
N LYS A 140 29.35 -7.72 -11.35
CA LYS A 140 29.05 -9.08 -10.91
C LYS A 140 27.61 -9.25 -10.40
N ASN A 141 27.05 -8.20 -9.79
CA ASN A 141 25.73 -8.23 -9.17
C ASN A 141 24.64 -7.50 -9.96
N ILE A 142 24.88 -7.17 -11.23
CA ILE A 142 23.99 -6.32 -12.03
C ILE A 142 22.54 -6.83 -12.08
N GLU A 143 22.35 -8.15 -12.17
CA GLU A 143 21.03 -8.79 -12.21
C GLU A 143 20.33 -8.88 -10.84
N ASN A 144 21.10 -8.72 -9.76
CA ASN A 144 20.61 -8.79 -8.38
C ASN A 144 20.18 -7.42 -7.85
N PHE A 145 20.55 -6.32 -8.50
CA PHE A 145 20.05 -4.99 -8.14
C PHE A 145 18.55 -4.87 -8.44
N SER A 146 17.84 -4.21 -7.54
CA SER A 146 16.41 -3.94 -7.65
C SER A 146 16.12 -2.51 -7.23
N ALA A 147 15.19 -1.88 -7.95
CA ALA A 147 14.66 -0.57 -7.62
C ALA A 147 13.77 -0.56 -6.37
N VAL A 148 13.43 -1.75 -5.86
CA VAL A 148 12.57 -1.96 -4.68
C VAL A 148 13.25 -2.85 -3.65
N ARG A 149 12.75 -2.81 -2.40
CA ARG A 149 13.15 -3.78 -1.39
C ARG A 149 12.48 -5.11 -1.70
N GLU A 150 13.21 -5.98 -2.39
CA GLU A 150 12.74 -7.32 -2.75
C GLU A 150 12.24 -8.12 -1.55
N LYS A 151 12.74 -7.84 -0.34
CA LYS A 151 12.21 -8.46 0.88
C LYS A 151 10.84 -8.00 1.30
N ALA A 152 10.55 -6.70 1.19
CA ALA A 152 9.22 -6.17 1.44
C ALA A 152 8.23 -6.71 0.40
N ARG A 153 8.65 -6.70 -0.88
CA ARG A 153 7.89 -7.32 -1.97
C ARG A 153 7.60 -8.80 -1.73
N TYR A 154 8.62 -9.58 -1.35
CA TYR A 154 8.46 -11.00 -1.05
C TYR A 154 7.38 -11.25 0.01
N TYR A 155 7.44 -10.56 1.15
CA TYR A 155 6.44 -10.77 2.20
C TYR A 155 5.06 -10.30 1.77
N PHE A 156 4.95 -9.17 1.08
CA PHE A 156 3.68 -8.71 0.52
C PHE A 156 3.07 -9.78 -0.41
N SER A 157 3.85 -10.28 -1.38
CA SER A 157 3.45 -11.35 -2.30
C SER A 157 3.12 -12.66 -1.61
N LYS A 158 3.92 -13.09 -0.62
CA LYS A 158 3.68 -14.33 0.13
C LYS A 158 2.35 -14.27 0.88
N TYR A 159 2.10 -13.21 1.63
CA TYR A 159 0.86 -13.08 2.39
C TYR A 159 -0.34 -12.84 1.47
N THR A 160 -0.15 -12.16 0.33
CA THR A 160 -1.17 -12.10 -0.73
C THR A 160 -1.54 -13.50 -1.22
N LEU A 161 -0.55 -14.34 -1.49
CA LEU A 161 -0.76 -15.71 -1.98
C LEU A 161 -1.48 -16.58 -0.95
N LEU A 162 -1.11 -16.50 0.33
CA LEU A 162 -1.80 -17.23 1.41
C LEU A 162 -3.27 -16.85 1.50
N TYR A 163 -3.60 -15.56 1.38
CA TYR A 163 -4.99 -15.09 1.32
C TYR A 163 -5.73 -15.67 0.11
N ILE A 164 -5.11 -15.62 -1.08
CA ILE A 164 -5.71 -16.16 -2.31
C ILE A 164 -5.95 -17.67 -2.20
N ASP A 165 -4.96 -18.43 -1.73
CA ASP A 165 -5.04 -19.89 -1.65
C ASP A 165 -6.13 -20.33 -0.67
N GLU A 166 -6.28 -19.69 0.50
CA GLU A 166 -7.38 -19.97 1.43
C GLU A 166 -8.76 -19.70 0.78
N LYS A 167 -8.91 -18.59 0.05
CA LYS A 167 -10.17 -18.29 -0.64
C LYS A 167 -10.48 -19.30 -1.75
N ILE A 168 -9.46 -19.76 -2.47
CA ILE A 168 -9.59 -20.84 -3.45
C ILE A 168 -10.01 -22.14 -2.76
N GLU A 169 -9.38 -22.52 -1.65
CA GLU A 169 -9.73 -23.72 -0.88
C GLU A 169 -11.17 -23.68 -0.37
N ASN A 170 -11.62 -22.53 0.15
CA ASN A 170 -13.00 -22.32 0.57
C ASN A 170 -13.99 -22.50 -0.60
N TYR A 171 -13.68 -21.94 -1.77
CA TYR A 171 -14.49 -22.13 -2.97
C TYR A 171 -14.54 -23.60 -3.42
N LEU A 172 -13.41 -24.30 -3.43
CA LEU A 172 -13.35 -25.71 -3.81
C LEU A 172 -14.13 -26.59 -2.80
N SER A 173 -14.05 -26.30 -1.51
CA SER A 173 -14.85 -26.97 -0.47
C SER A 173 -16.35 -26.71 -0.64
N ALA A 174 -16.73 -25.48 -0.99
CA ALA A 174 -18.13 -25.15 -1.30
C ALA A 174 -18.63 -25.91 -2.54
N CYS A 175 -17.82 -25.98 -3.61
CA CYS A 175 -18.14 -26.76 -4.81
C CYS A 175 -18.39 -28.23 -4.47
N GLU A 176 -17.52 -28.86 -3.68
CA GLU A 176 -17.66 -30.25 -3.28
C GLU A 176 -18.98 -30.51 -2.52
N LYS A 177 -19.32 -29.64 -1.56
CA LYS A 177 -20.58 -29.74 -0.81
C LYS A 177 -21.79 -29.64 -1.73
N VAL A 178 -21.79 -28.70 -2.68
CA VAL A 178 -22.90 -28.51 -3.61
C VAL A 178 -22.97 -29.67 -4.62
N ASP A 179 -21.85 -30.21 -5.10
CA ASP A 179 -21.83 -31.38 -6.00
C ASP A 179 -22.40 -32.65 -5.35
N ILE A 180 -22.15 -32.84 -4.05
CA ILE A 180 -22.79 -33.91 -3.26
C ILE A 180 -24.32 -33.75 -3.26
N LEU A 181 -24.82 -32.51 -3.09
CA LEU A 181 -26.25 -32.23 -3.14
C LEU A 181 -26.83 -32.42 -4.55
N ARG A 182 -26.15 -31.93 -5.60
CA ARG A 182 -26.54 -32.12 -7.01
C ARG A 182 -26.74 -33.60 -7.33
N SER A 183 -25.83 -34.45 -6.86
CA SER A 183 -25.85 -35.91 -7.06
C SER A 183 -27.05 -36.57 -6.36
N ARG A 184 -27.41 -36.11 -5.15
CA ARG A 184 -28.53 -36.65 -4.37
C ARG A 184 -29.90 -36.23 -4.90
N LYS A 185 -30.01 -35.05 -5.49
CA LYS A 185 -31.29 -34.44 -5.94
C LYS A 185 -31.51 -34.50 -7.46
N ALA A 186 -30.78 -35.35 -8.18
CA ALA A 186 -30.86 -35.47 -9.65
C ALA A 186 -30.81 -34.10 -10.38
N GLY A 187 -30.04 -33.15 -9.84
CA GLY A 187 -29.88 -31.81 -10.39
C GLY A 187 -31.07 -30.84 -10.22
N MET A 188 -31.96 -31.06 -9.23
CA MET A 188 -33.01 -30.10 -8.84
C MET A 188 -32.60 -29.31 -7.58
N LEU A 189 -31.49 -28.59 -7.63
CA LEU A 189 -31.10 -27.69 -6.54
C LEU A 189 -31.94 -26.42 -6.50
N SER A 190 -32.37 -26.03 -5.29
CA SER A 190 -32.92 -24.71 -5.00
C SER A 190 -31.84 -23.63 -4.99
N GLU A 191 -32.21 -22.34 -4.96
CA GLU A 191 -31.25 -21.25 -4.89
C GLU A 191 -30.45 -21.25 -3.57
N GLU A 192 -31.09 -21.60 -2.45
CA GLU A 192 -30.45 -21.73 -1.12
C GLU A 192 -29.34 -22.80 -1.12
N GLU A 193 -29.55 -23.89 -1.86
CA GLU A 193 -28.57 -24.98 -1.94
C GLU A 193 -27.40 -24.67 -2.88
N LYS A 194 -27.60 -23.79 -3.86
CA LYS A 194 -26.52 -23.28 -4.72
C LYS A 194 -25.75 -22.15 -4.05
N TYR A 195 -26.39 -21.44 -3.11
CA TYR A 195 -25.85 -20.23 -2.49
C TYR A 195 -24.43 -20.38 -1.94
N PRO A 196 -24.02 -21.49 -1.28
CA PRO A 196 -22.65 -21.62 -0.77
C PRO A 196 -21.57 -21.53 -1.86
N GLU A 197 -21.79 -22.15 -3.03
CA GLU A 197 -20.85 -22.06 -4.16
C GLU A 197 -20.87 -20.66 -4.78
N LYS A 198 -22.06 -20.03 -4.87
CA LYS A 198 -22.22 -18.67 -5.37
C LYS A 198 -21.50 -17.64 -4.49
N ALA A 199 -21.73 -17.68 -3.19
CA ALA A 199 -21.06 -16.80 -2.24
C ALA A 199 -19.54 -16.99 -2.27
N ALA A 200 -19.06 -18.24 -2.32
CA ALA A 200 -17.63 -18.51 -2.36
C ALA A 200 -16.95 -18.07 -3.67
N VAL A 201 -17.64 -18.12 -4.82
CA VAL A 201 -17.07 -17.60 -6.08
C VAL A 201 -17.05 -16.07 -6.12
N GLU A 202 -17.98 -15.40 -5.43
CA GLU A 202 -17.97 -13.95 -5.26
C GLU A 202 -16.77 -13.47 -4.44
N GLU A 203 -16.36 -14.24 -3.42
CA GLU A 203 -15.13 -13.97 -2.65
C GLU A 203 -13.85 -14.04 -3.50
N LEU A 204 -13.89 -14.66 -4.69
CA LEU A 204 -12.77 -14.71 -5.63
C LEU A 204 -12.71 -13.50 -6.59
N SER A 205 -13.38 -12.39 -6.28
CA SER A 205 -13.50 -11.18 -7.12
C SER A 205 -12.15 -10.63 -7.65
N PHE A 206 -11.06 -10.92 -6.93
CA PHE A 206 -9.67 -10.57 -7.27
C PHE A 206 -9.03 -11.48 -8.34
N LEU A 207 -9.71 -12.52 -8.82
CA LEU A 207 -9.28 -13.33 -9.95
C LEU A 207 -10.07 -12.98 -11.21
N LYS A 208 -9.47 -13.14 -12.39
CA LYS A 208 -10.14 -13.05 -13.69
C LYS A 208 -9.59 -14.07 -14.69
N PRO A 209 -10.45 -14.64 -15.56
CA PRO A 209 -11.90 -14.39 -15.68
C PRO A 209 -12.79 -15.28 -14.78
N LEU A 210 -13.71 -14.68 -14.02
CA LEU A 210 -14.62 -15.43 -13.12
C LEU A 210 -15.90 -15.96 -13.77
N LYS A 211 -16.33 -15.37 -14.89
CA LYS A 211 -17.63 -15.68 -15.52
C LYS A 211 -17.88 -17.19 -15.74
N PRO A 212 -16.89 -18.01 -16.13
CA PRO A 212 -17.10 -19.46 -16.24
C PRO A 212 -17.47 -20.12 -14.91
N LEU A 213 -16.78 -19.75 -13.83
CA LEU A 213 -17.06 -20.29 -12.48
C LEU A 213 -18.43 -19.83 -11.97
N GLN A 214 -18.78 -18.55 -12.17
CA GLN A 214 -20.08 -18.00 -11.79
C GLN A 214 -21.24 -18.72 -12.51
N ARG A 215 -21.12 -18.95 -13.82
CA ARG A 215 -22.12 -19.69 -14.60
C ARG A 215 -22.25 -21.15 -14.13
N SER A 216 -21.14 -21.77 -13.74
CA SER A 216 -21.16 -23.12 -13.17
C SER A 216 -21.88 -23.13 -11.81
N ALA A 217 -21.62 -22.15 -10.95
CA ALA A 217 -22.27 -22.01 -9.65
C ALA A 217 -23.79 -21.78 -9.77
N ASP A 218 -24.25 -21.06 -10.80
CA ASP A 218 -25.67 -20.86 -11.10
C ASP A 218 -26.39 -22.12 -11.62
N THR A 219 -25.63 -23.13 -12.03
CA THR A 219 -26.16 -24.32 -12.68
C THR A 219 -26.74 -25.33 -11.69
N ALA A 220 -27.99 -25.75 -11.95
CA ALA A 220 -28.68 -26.75 -11.13
C ALA A 220 -28.30 -28.20 -11.48
N LYS A 221 -27.98 -28.50 -12.76
CA LYS A 221 -27.75 -29.86 -13.28
C LYS A 221 -26.35 -30.05 -13.88
N PHE A 222 -25.78 -31.24 -13.70
CA PHE A 222 -24.46 -31.61 -14.24
C PHE A 222 -24.38 -31.67 -15.77
N ASP A 223 -25.48 -31.97 -16.44
CA ASP A 223 -25.55 -32.26 -17.88
C ASP A 223 -25.69 -31.02 -18.76
N THR A 224 -25.59 -29.82 -18.18
CA THR A 224 -25.66 -28.57 -18.95
C THR A 224 -24.28 -28.14 -19.43
N LYS A 225 -24.24 -27.48 -20.59
CA LYS A 225 -23.06 -26.79 -21.15
C LYS A 225 -22.35 -25.84 -20.16
N ASN A 226 -23.05 -25.38 -19.12
CA ASN A 226 -22.56 -24.36 -18.20
C ASN A 226 -21.92 -24.94 -16.93
N TYR A 227 -22.13 -26.23 -16.63
CA TYR A 227 -21.48 -26.88 -15.49
C TYR A 227 -20.01 -27.18 -15.81
N LEU A 228 -19.14 -26.90 -14.84
CA LEU A 228 -17.71 -27.20 -14.90
C LEU A 228 -17.36 -28.26 -13.83
N PRO A 229 -16.82 -29.42 -14.23
CA PRO A 229 -16.29 -30.41 -13.29
C PRO A 229 -15.17 -29.85 -12.41
N MET A 230 -14.95 -30.47 -11.25
CA MET A 230 -13.95 -30.05 -10.27
C MET A 230 -12.54 -29.88 -10.86
N GLU A 231 -12.10 -30.82 -11.72
CA GLU A 231 -10.77 -30.73 -12.34
C GLU A 231 -10.65 -29.56 -13.33
N GLU A 232 -11.74 -29.23 -14.06
CA GLU A 232 -11.76 -28.05 -14.92
C GLU A 232 -11.78 -26.75 -14.10
N LYS A 233 -12.51 -26.71 -12.97
CA LYS A 233 -12.48 -25.58 -12.03
C LYS A 233 -11.06 -25.33 -11.51
N LYS A 234 -10.36 -26.37 -11.06
CA LYS A 234 -8.96 -26.28 -10.59
C LYS A 234 -8.02 -25.80 -11.69
N LYS A 235 -8.15 -26.35 -12.91
CA LYS A 235 -7.35 -25.93 -14.07
C LYS A 235 -7.55 -24.45 -14.38
N LEU A 236 -8.81 -24.01 -14.46
CA LEU A 236 -9.14 -22.61 -14.71
C LEU A 236 -8.54 -21.69 -13.65
N LEU A 237 -8.69 -22.03 -12.36
CA LEU A 237 -8.11 -21.25 -11.26
C LEU A 237 -6.59 -21.11 -11.38
N GLY A 238 -5.89 -22.16 -11.82
CA GLY A 238 -4.44 -22.12 -12.05
C GLY A 238 -4.00 -21.19 -13.19
N GLU A 239 -4.86 -20.93 -14.16
CA GLU A 239 -4.60 -20.07 -15.32
C GLU A 239 -5.10 -18.63 -15.14
N MET A 240 -5.79 -18.32 -14.04
CA MET A 240 -6.35 -17.00 -13.79
C MET A 240 -5.28 -15.93 -13.52
N SER A 241 -5.64 -14.71 -13.89
CA SER A 241 -4.91 -13.49 -13.55
C SER A 241 -5.48 -12.83 -12.31
N LEU A 242 -4.61 -12.15 -11.56
CA LEU A 242 -4.97 -11.32 -10.42
C LEU A 242 -5.36 -9.92 -10.86
N THR A 243 -6.39 -9.38 -10.25
CA THR A 243 -6.71 -7.96 -10.27
C THR A 243 -6.29 -7.36 -8.93
N SER A 244 -5.37 -6.41 -8.98
CA SER A 244 -4.94 -5.70 -7.77
C SER A 244 -6.10 -4.92 -7.13
N GLY A 245 -7.10 -4.54 -7.93
CA GLY A 245 -8.35 -3.92 -7.48
C GLY A 245 -9.07 -4.80 -6.46
N GLY A 246 -9.35 -6.08 -6.75
CA GLY A 246 -10.11 -6.91 -5.82
C GLY A 246 -9.40 -7.16 -4.48
N ILE A 247 -8.06 -7.26 -4.47
CA ILE A 247 -7.28 -7.39 -3.22
C ILE A 247 -7.28 -6.06 -2.47
N PHE A 248 -7.08 -4.95 -3.19
CA PHE A 248 -7.17 -3.63 -2.63
C PHE A 248 -8.55 -3.39 -2.03
N ASP A 249 -9.63 -3.68 -2.76
CA ASP A 249 -11.01 -3.54 -2.31
C ASP A 249 -11.30 -4.39 -1.08
N ALA A 250 -10.79 -5.62 -1.00
CA ALA A 250 -10.95 -6.46 0.19
C ALA A 250 -10.24 -5.86 1.42
N MET A 251 -9.02 -5.34 1.25
CA MET A 251 -8.31 -4.65 2.33
C MET A 251 -8.96 -3.30 2.65
N ASN A 252 -9.45 -2.60 1.63
CA ASN A 252 -10.13 -1.33 1.76
C ASN A 252 -11.41 -1.56 2.55
N GLN A 253 -12.28 -2.49 2.16
CA GLN A 253 -13.46 -2.90 2.92
C GLN A 253 -13.13 -3.40 4.33
N TYR A 254 -11.95 -3.97 4.58
CA TYR A 254 -11.60 -4.38 5.92
C TYR A 254 -11.32 -3.20 6.86
N TYR A 255 -10.51 -2.24 6.40
CA TYR A 255 -10.15 -1.06 7.20
C TYR A 255 -11.16 0.10 7.07
N PHE A 256 -11.91 0.09 5.99
CA PHE A 256 -12.72 1.18 5.46
C PHE A 256 -14.04 0.65 4.88
N GLY A 257 -14.52 -0.53 5.29
CA GLY A 257 -15.83 -1.10 4.88
C GLY A 257 -17.05 -0.29 5.34
N TYR A 258 -16.80 0.89 5.88
CA TYR A 258 -17.75 1.92 6.25
C TYR A 258 -17.41 3.27 5.58
N ILE A 259 -16.47 3.34 4.62
CA ILE A 259 -15.95 4.61 4.06
C ILE A 259 -15.84 4.55 2.52
N SER A 260 -16.97 4.55 1.84
CA SER A 260 -17.21 5.59 0.82
C SER A 260 -17.66 6.92 1.47
N MET A 261 -17.83 6.88 2.79
CA MET A 261 -18.32 7.90 3.69
C MET A 261 -17.20 8.84 4.14
N ASP A 262 -17.32 10.14 3.87
CA ASP A 262 -16.43 11.17 4.41
C ASP A 262 -16.32 11.03 5.97
N TRP A 263 -15.27 11.58 6.58
CA TRP A 263 -15.11 11.68 8.04
C TRP A 263 -16.39 12.18 8.73
N LEU A 264 -17.16 13.01 8.03
CA LEU A 264 -18.48 13.48 8.38
C LEU A 264 -19.54 12.36 8.45
N GLU A 265 -19.65 11.54 7.40
CA GLU A 265 -20.60 10.42 7.32
C GLU A 265 -20.28 9.37 8.43
N LEU A 266 -18.99 9.15 8.77
CA LEU A 266 -18.60 8.29 9.91
C LEU A 266 -18.97 8.90 11.28
N CYS A 267 -18.93 10.23 11.40
CA CYS A 267 -19.39 10.93 12.61
C CYS A 267 -20.92 10.81 12.78
N LEU A 268 -21.68 10.78 11.69
CA LEU A 268 -23.14 10.66 11.67
C LEU A 268 -23.60 9.22 11.97
N GLU A 269 -22.89 8.20 11.46
CA GLU A 269 -23.18 6.81 11.82
C GLU A 269 -22.91 6.50 13.30
N MET A 270 -21.82 7.03 13.86
CA MET A 270 -21.45 6.75 15.26
C MET A 270 -22.22 7.58 16.29
N TYR A 271 -22.74 8.75 15.90
CA TYR A 271 -23.50 9.64 16.79
C TYR A 271 -24.79 10.14 16.11
N PRO A 272 -25.85 9.33 16.04
CA PRO A 272 -27.07 9.65 15.30
C PRO A 272 -27.87 10.84 15.84
N GLU A 273 -27.66 11.25 17.10
CA GLU A 273 -28.34 12.41 17.71
C GLU A 273 -27.36 13.59 17.85
N ILE A 274 -27.42 14.54 16.92
CA ILE A 274 -26.54 15.72 16.88
C ILE A 274 -26.82 16.67 18.05
N GLU A 275 -28.06 16.74 18.53
CA GLU A 275 -28.47 17.58 19.65
C GLU A 275 -27.59 17.39 20.90
N GLY A 276 -27.18 16.15 21.19
CA GLY A 276 -26.36 15.77 22.35
C GLY A 276 -24.86 16.00 22.21
N TRP A 277 -24.38 16.48 21.06
CA TRP A 277 -22.94 16.66 20.85
C TRP A 277 -22.35 17.78 21.71
N PRO A 278 -21.13 17.62 22.23
CA PRO A 278 -20.38 18.73 22.82
C PRO A 278 -20.29 19.89 21.82
N THR A 279 -20.47 21.14 22.30
CA THR A 279 -20.39 22.36 21.48
C THR A 279 -19.11 22.44 20.66
N GLU A 280 -18.00 21.95 21.21
CA GLU A 280 -16.69 21.89 20.54
C GLU A 280 -16.65 20.89 19.37
N THR A 281 -17.41 19.79 19.45
CA THR A 281 -17.56 18.82 18.34
C THR A 281 -18.40 19.44 17.21
N LYS A 282 -19.51 20.10 17.56
CA LYS A 282 -20.33 20.85 16.61
C LYS A 282 -19.51 21.92 15.88
N ARG A 283 -18.67 22.66 16.62
CA ARG A 283 -17.77 23.71 16.09
C ARG A 283 -16.77 23.16 15.07
N LYS A 284 -16.16 22.01 15.34
CA LYS A 284 -15.20 21.39 14.41
C LYS A 284 -15.83 20.89 13.14
N ILE A 285 -17.04 20.33 13.23
CA ILE A 285 -17.80 19.88 12.06
C ILE A 285 -18.25 21.09 11.24
N ALA A 286 -18.71 22.14 11.88
CA ALA A 286 -19.02 23.41 11.21
C ALA A 286 -17.78 24.04 10.54
N GLN A 287 -16.59 23.94 11.13
CA GLN A 287 -15.32 24.36 10.49
C GLN A 287 -14.94 23.47 9.30
N ALA A 288 -15.04 22.14 9.44
CA ALA A 288 -14.74 21.19 8.36
C ALA A 288 -15.68 21.35 7.15
N LEU A 289 -16.94 21.70 7.40
CA LEU A 289 -17.93 22.04 6.38
C LEU A 289 -17.76 23.45 5.78
N GLY A 290 -16.78 24.23 6.26
CA GLY A 290 -16.52 25.60 5.82
C GLY A 290 -17.56 26.62 6.26
N LEU A 291 -18.35 26.31 7.30
CA LEU A 291 -19.43 27.16 7.80
C LEU A 291 -18.93 28.24 8.75
N LEU A 292 -17.85 27.96 9.50
CA LEU A 292 -17.19 28.92 10.39
C LEU A 292 -15.99 29.56 9.70
N LYS A 293 -16.05 30.87 9.49
CA LYS A 293 -14.99 31.73 8.94
C LYS A 293 -14.18 32.43 10.05
N PRO A 294 -12.96 32.91 9.78
CA PRO A 294 -12.12 33.59 10.78
C PRO A 294 -12.74 34.83 11.42
N ASP A 295 -13.73 35.44 10.78
CA ASP A 295 -14.47 36.64 11.19
C ASP A 295 -15.87 36.34 11.75
N THR A 296 -16.21 35.06 11.96
CA THR A 296 -17.53 34.67 12.50
C THR A 296 -17.70 35.19 13.92
N THR A 297 -18.80 35.89 14.17
CA THR A 297 -19.14 36.39 15.51
C THR A 297 -19.69 35.27 16.40
N GLU A 298 -19.63 35.44 17.74
CA GLU A 298 -20.18 34.44 18.68
C GLU A 298 -21.69 34.19 18.46
N GLU A 299 -22.43 35.21 18.03
CA GLU A 299 -23.86 35.10 17.72
C GLU A 299 -24.12 34.28 16.44
N GLU A 300 -23.33 34.50 15.39
CA GLU A 300 -23.39 33.74 14.14
C GLU A 300 -22.93 32.30 14.34
N GLU A 301 -21.88 32.09 15.12
CA GLU A 301 -21.40 30.76 15.47
C GLU A 301 -22.50 29.97 16.17
N LYS A 302 -23.17 30.57 17.17
CA LYS A 302 -24.27 29.91 17.88
C LYS A 302 -25.40 29.51 16.91
N GLN A 303 -25.79 30.39 15.99
CA GLN A 303 -26.80 30.07 14.97
C GLN A 303 -26.37 28.95 14.01
N ILE A 304 -25.08 28.91 13.65
CA ILE A 304 -24.51 27.84 12.81
C ILE A 304 -24.50 26.50 13.53
N LEU A 305 -24.19 26.49 14.83
CA LEU A 305 -24.20 25.28 15.65
C LEU A 305 -25.62 24.77 15.92
N ASP A 306 -26.57 25.68 16.11
CA ASP A 306 -27.99 25.35 16.34
C ASP A 306 -28.66 24.80 15.06
N SER A 307 -28.17 25.17 13.87
CA SER A 307 -28.66 24.69 12.56
C SER A 307 -27.77 23.62 11.92
N LEU A 308 -26.76 23.11 12.63
CA LEU A 308 -25.72 22.25 12.05
C LEU A 308 -26.29 20.95 11.47
N GLU A 309 -27.32 20.38 12.10
CA GLU A 309 -27.98 19.14 11.68
C GLU A 309 -28.67 19.28 10.32
N ASP A 310 -29.51 20.30 10.18
CA ASP A 310 -30.17 20.61 8.90
C ASP A 310 -29.13 20.86 7.79
N ARG A 311 -28.02 21.54 8.11
CA ARG A 311 -26.96 21.84 7.13
C ARG A 311 -26.13 20.62 6.75
N ILE A 312 -26.03 19.61 7.61
CA ILE A 312 -25.41 18.33 7.30
C ILE A 312 -26.31 17.55 6.33
N LEU A 313 -27.61 17.46 6.62
CA LEU A 313 -28.61 16.82 5.75
C LEU A 313 -28.66 17.46 4.36
N GLU A 314 -28.69 18.79 4.28
CA GLU A 314 -28.62 19.51 3.00
C GLU A 314 -27.33 19.19 2.21
N LYS A 315 -26.20 19.03 2.91
CA LYS A 315 -24.92 18.67 2.30
C LYS A 315 -24.94 17.24 1.75
N GLU A 316 -25.55 16.31 2.47
CA GLU A 316 -25.71 14.91 2.03
C GLU A 316 -26.58 14.81 0.79
N GLU A 317 -27.74 15.47 0.77
CA GLU A 317 -28.62 15.51 -0.40
C GLU A 317 -27.93 16.17 -1.62
N GLU A 318 -27.15 17.23 -1.39
CA GLU A 318 -26.38 17.89 -2.45
C GLU A 318 -25.33 16.93 -3.05
N LEU A 319 -24.63 16.17 -2.21
CA LEU A 319 -23.64 15.18 -2.63
C LEU A 319 -24.27 14.00 -3.38
N GLU A 320 -25.43 13.51 -2.93
CA GLU A 320 -26.17 12.44 -3.61
C GLU A 320 -26.65 12.89 -5.00
N LEU A 321 -27.21 14.09 -5.10
CA LEU A 321 -27.63 14.69 -6.38
C LEU A 321 -26.44 14.91 -7.33
N GLN A 322 -25.26 15.26 -6.79
CA GLN A 322 -24.03 15.38 -7.56
C GLN A 322 -23.54 14.03 -8.08
N ARG A 323 -23.60 12.95 -7.27
CA ARG A 323 -23.26 11.58 -7.68
C ARG A 323 -24.18 11.11 -8.82
N ASP A 324 -25.47 11.35 -8.72
CA ASP A 324 -26.45 11.01 -9.75
C ASP A 324 -26.21 11.74 -11.08
N ARG A 325 -25.89 13.04 -11.03
CA ARG A 325 -25.54 13.84 -12.22
C ARG A 325 -24.26 13.35 -12.90
N ALA A 326 -23.24 12.97 -12.11
CA ALA A 326 -21.99 12.41 -12.64
C ALA A 326 -22.22 11.04 -13.30
N TYR A 327 -23.08 10.20 -12.71
CA TYR A 327 -23.47 8.92 -13.27
C TYR A 327 -24.26 9.06 -14.59
N ALA A 328 -25.14 10.06 -14.69
CA ALA A 328 -25.90 10.36 -15.90
C ALA A 328 -25.00 10.80 -17.07
N ARG A 329 -23.98 11.65 -16.84
CA ARG A 329 -23.04 12.09 -17.89
C ARG A 329 -22.13 10.98 -18.44
N LYS A 330 -21.75 9.97 -17.65
CA LYS A 330 -20.99 8.79 -18.14
C LYS A 330 -21.81 7.90 -19.10
N LYS A 331 -23.15 8.02 -19.10
CA LYS A 331 -24.05 7.28 -20.03
C LYS A 331 -24.33 8.03 -21.33
N GLU A 332 -23.93 9.30 -21.45
CA GLU A 332 -24.04 10.01 -22.73
C GLU A 332 -22.95 9.49 -23.69
N PRO A 333 -23.32 8.99 -24.88
CA PRO A 333 -22.32 8.61 -25.88
C PRO A 333 -21.51 9.85 -26.25
N ALA A 334 -20.20 9.70 -26.38
CA ALA A 334 -19.31 10.76 -26.86
C ALA A 334 -19.67 11.15 -28.31
N THR A 335 -20.63 12.05 -28.48
CA THR A 335 -20.77 12.85 -29.69
C THR A 335 -19.91 14.08 -29.49
N THR A 336 -18.69 14.03 -30.00
CA THR A 336 -17.88 15.22 -30.24
C THR A 336 -18.53 16.04 -31.35
N PRO A 337 -18.69 17.36 -31.18
CA PRO A 337 -18.41 18.28 -32.27
C PRO A 337 -17.13 19.04 -31.94
N ALA A 338 -16.21 19.04 -32.90
CA ALA A 338 -15.04 19.90 -32.86
C ALA A 338 -15.46 21.36 -32.98
N GLY A 339 -14.90 22.23 -32.12
CA GLY A 339 -14.86 23.66 -32.35
C GLY A 339 -15.20 24.51 -31.13
N GLU A 340 -14.25 25.40 -30.84
CA GLU A 340 -14.36 26.67 -30.09
C GLU A 340 -13.95 26.68 -28.62
N ASP A 341 -12.76 27.27 -28.45
CA ASP A 341 -12.18 27.80 -27.23
C ASP A 341 -13.17 28.70 -26.49
N SER A 342 -13.69 28.21 -25.37
CA SER A 342 -14.17 29.07 -24.28
C SER A 342 -13.84 28.41 -22.95
N ALA A 343 -12.60 28.62 -22.49
CA ALA A 343 -12.21 28.33 -21.12
C ALA A 343 -12.97 29.28 -20.18
N SER A 344 -14.15 28.86 -19.74
CA SER A 344 -14.86 29.51 -18.64
C SER A 344 -14.07 29.28 -17.34
N PRO A 345 -13.95 30.29 -16.46
CA PRO A 345 -13.22 30.14 -15.20
C PRO A 345 -13.96 29.15 -14.31
N ILE A 346 -13.27 28.06 -13.97
CA ILE A 346 -13.75 26.99 -13.08
C ILE A 346 -14.15 27.61 -11.74
N THR A 347 -15.43 27.49 -11.40
CA THR A 347 -16.04 27.96 -10.14
C THR A 347 -15.52 27.15 -8.94
N ALA A 348 -15.60 27.72 -7.73
CA ALA A 348 -15.16 27.03 -6.51
C ALA A 348 -15.90 25.70 -6.25
N SER A 349 -17.17 25.59 -6.70
CA SER A 349 -17.95 24.35 -6.67
C SER A 349 -17.45 23.30 -7.67
N GLU A 350 -16.94 23.72 -8.84
CA GLU A 350 -16.36 22.81 -9.83
C GLU A 350 -15.00 22.26 -9.37
N LYS A 351 -14.19 23.05 -8.65
CA LYS A 351 -12.97 22.57 -7.97
C LYS A 351 -13.27 21.56 -6.86
N GLN A 352 -14.38 21.75 -6.15
CA GLN A 352 -14.81 20.83 -5.09
C GLN A 352 -15.35 19.52 -5.68
N ALA A 353 -16.08 19.58 -6.80
CA ALA A 353 -16.46 18.42 -7.60
C ALA A 353 -15.24 17.70 -8.21
N GLU A 354 -14.20 18.43 -8.65
CA GLU A 354 -12.91 17.84 -9.08
C GLU A 354 -12.18 17.12 -7.93
N ASN A 355 -12.28 17.63 -6.70
CA ASN A 355 -11.73 16.99 -5.50
C ASN A 355 -12.53 15.77 -5.04
N LEU A 356 -13.86 15.76 -5.20
CA LEU A 356 -14.66 14.54 -5.04
C LEU A 356 -14.42 13.54 -6.18
N LEU A 357 -14.15 14.00 -7.40
CA LEU A 357 -13.65 13.16 -8.50
C LEU A 357 -12.23 12.62 -8.20
N ASN A 358 -11.44 13.32 -7.38
CA ASN A 358 -10.14 12.83 -6.92
C ASN A 358 -10.24 11.62 -5.98
N SER A 359 -11.38 11.33 -5.34
CA SER A 359 -11.55 10.08 -4.58
C SER A 359 -11.56 8.84 -5.51
N GLU A 360 -12.24 8.92 -6.66
CA GLU A 360 -12.12 7.94 -7.76
C GLU A 360 -10.66 7.85 -8.27
N THR A 361 -9.85 8.92 -8.16
CA THR A 361 -8.41 8.86 -8.48
C THR A 361 -7.57 8.23 -7.38
N GLN A 362 -7.96 8.31 -6.10
CA GLN A 362 -7.18 7.82 -4.97
C GLN A 362 -7.27 6.30 -4.85
N GLU A 363 -8.47 5.74 -4.99
CA GLU A 363 -8.66 4.27 -5.09
C GLU A 363 -7.93 3.71 -6.31
N LYS A 364 -8.00 4.41 -7.45
CA LYS A 364 -7.26 4.04 -8.67
C LYS A 364 -5.75 4.11 -8.45
N LYS A 365 -5.23 5.15 -7.80
CA LYS A 365 -3.81 5.30 -7.43
C LYS A 365 -3.37 4.18 -6.47
N ALA A 366 -4.19 3.82 -5.49
CA ALA A 366 -3.90 2.76 -4.53
C ALA A 366 -3.93 1.37 -5.19
N THR A 367 -4.91 1.11 -6.05
CA THR A 367 -5.01 -0.10 -6.88
C THR A 367 -3.78 -0.27 -7.80
N LEU A 368 -3.33 0.82 -8.42
CA LEU A 368 -2.09 0.84 -9.21
C LEU A 368 -0.86 0.59 -8.33
N ALA A 369 -0.80 1.18 -7.13
CA ALA A 369 0.28 0.95 -6.20
C ALA A 369 0.39 -0.52 -5.79
N PHE A 370 -0.74 -1.19 -5.47
CA PHE A 370 -0.78 -2.63 -5.15
C PHE A 370 -0.26 -3.49 -6.29
N ARG A 371 -0.68 -3.21 -7.52
CA ARG A 371 -0.17 -3.89 -8.71
C ARG A 371 1.34 -3.70 -8.82
N ASP A 372 1.79 -2.46 -8.67
CA ASP A 372 3.19 -2.09 -8.85
C ASP A 372 4.07 -2.66 -7.71
N PHE A 373 3.53 -2.88 -6.51
CA PHE A 373 4.19 -3.63 -5.44
C PHE A 373 4.40 -5.09 -5.83
N LEU A 374 3.35 -5.79 -6.27
CA LEU A 374 3.43 -7.19 -6.70
C LEU A 374 4.41 -7.38 -7.88
N LEU A 375 4.41 -6.43 -8.81
CA LEU A 375 5.31 -6.42 -9.97
C LEU A 375 6.73 -5.95 -9.66
N GLY A 376 6.99 -5.41 -8.46
CA GLY A 376 8.31 -4.89 -8.07
C GLY A 376 8.70 -3.58 -8.77
N ARG A 377 7.72 -2.80 -9.20
CA ARG A 377 7.90 -1.48 -9.84
C ARG A 377 7.89 -0.34 -8.83
N LYS A 378 7.29 -0.55 -7.67
CA LYS A 378 7.14 0.44 -6.61
C LYS A 378 7.52 -0.18 -5.27
N ASP A 379 8.24 0.58 -4.45
CA ASP A 379 8.62 0.13 -3.12
C ASP A 379 7.47 0.33 -2.12
N ILE A 380 7.45 -0.50 -1.07
CA ILE A 380 6.41 -0.50 -0.05
C ILE A 380 6.98 0.17 1.19
N ASN A 381 6.30 1.19 1.73
CA ASN A 381 6.71 1.78 3.00
C ASN A 381 6.33 0.88 4.19
N ARG A 382 7.02 1.05 5.32
CA ARG A 382 6.80 0.27 6.55
C ARG A 382 5.35 0.24 7.01
N ARG A 383 4.66 1.39 6.99
CA ARG A 383 3.28 1.54 7.48
C ARG A 383 2.30 0.74 6.62
N THR A 384 2.42 0.84 5.30
CA THR A 384 1.62 0.08 4.33
C THR A 384 1.82 -1.42 4.49
N LEU A 385 3.06 -1.87 4.63
CA LEU A 385 3.35 -3.28 4.87
C LEU A 385 2.72 -3.76 6.19
N LEU A 386 2.85 -2.98 7.27
CA LEU A 386 2.28 -3.32 8.58
C LEU A 386 0.76 -3.48 8.51
N LEU A 387 0.05 -2.49 7.95
CA LEU A 387 -1.41 -2.57 7.81
C LEU A 387 -1.83 -3.71 6.88
N TYR A 388 -1.13 -3.92 5.77
CA TYR A 388 -1.42 -5.05 4.90
C TYR A 388 -1.31 -6.40 5.63
N LEU A 389 -0.25 -6.59 6.42
CA LEU A 389 -0.06 -7.81 7.19
C LEU A 389 -1.13 -7.98 8.27
N LEU A 390 -1.52 -6.91 8.97
CA LEU A 390 -2.60 -6.98 9.95
C LEU A 390 -3.94 -7.36 9.31
N PHE A 391 -4.25 -6.84 8.13
CA PHE A 391 -5.43 -7.24 7.35
C PHE A 391 -5.41 -8.74 7.06
N ILE A 392 -4.29 -9.27 6.55
CA ILE A 392 -4.17 -10.70 6.23
C ILE A 392 -4.32 -11.55 7.50
N GLN A 393 -3.70 -11.15 8.62
CA GLN A 393 -3.84 -11.85 9.90
C GLN A 393 -5.30 -11.93 10.37
N ALA A 394 -6.09 -10.91 10.10
CA ALA A 394 -7.48 -10.85 10.53
C ALA A 394 -8.47 -11.52 9.55
N ARG A 395 -8.09 -11.66 8.28
CA ARG A 395 -8.97 -12.17 7.22
C ARG A 395 -8.58 -13.55 6.70
N THR A 396 -7.45 -14.08 7.15
CA THR A 396 -6.94 -15.39 6.74
C THR A 396 -6.57 -16.28 7.90
N SER A 397 -6.98 -17.54 7.80
CA SER A 397 -6.60 -18.63 8.69
C SER A 397 -5.16 -19.06 8.38
N LEU A 398 -4.20 -18.36 8.98
CA LEU A 398 -2.78 -18.63 8.77
C LEU A 398 -2.32 -19.85 9.59
N SER A 399 -1.50 -20.70 8.97
CA SER A 399 -0.78 -21.76 9.67
C SER A 399 0.16 -21.19 10.74
N GLU A 400 0.52 -22.01 11.74
CA GLU A 400 1.35 -21.56 12.88
C GLU A 400 2.70 -20.94 12.45
N GLU A 401 3.28 -21.39 11.34
CA GLU A 401 4.53 -20.83 10.78
C GLU A 401 4.36 -19.45 10.11
N ASN A 402 3.14 -19.14 9.66
CA ASN A 402 2.82 -17.91 8.93
C ASN A 402 2.02 -16.92 9.78
N LYS A 403 1.51 -17.33 10.94
CA LYS A 403 0.83 -16.48 11.90
C LYS A 403 1.67 -15.26 12.27
N ILE A 404 1.06 -14.09 12.18
CA ILE A 404 1.70 -12.80 12.39
C ILE A 404 1.64 -12.47 13.88
N THR A 405 2.64 -12.94 14.61
CA THR A 405 2.88 -12.53 16.01
C THR A 405 3.82 -11.33 16.06
N VAL A 406 3.88 -10.62 17.19
CA VAL A 406 4.84 -9.51 17.38
C VAL A 406 6.30 -9.94 17.08
N PRO A 407 6.80 -11.10 17.58
CA PRO A 407 8.13 -11.59 17.20
C PRO A 407 8.28 -11.86 15.70
N ARG A 408 7.28 -12.47 15.06
CA ARG A 408 7.29 -12.75 13.61
C ARG A 408 7.35 -11.46 12.81
N LEU A 409 6.55 -10.47 13.18
CA LEU A 409 6.46 -9.18 12.53
C LEU A 409 7.78 -8.39 12.67
N ASN A 410 8.39 -8.40 13.85
CA ASN A 410 9.73 -7.82 14.03
C ASN A 410 10.80 -8.49 13.17
N LYS A 411 10.73 -9.82 12.99
CA LYS A 411 11.63 -10.54 12.05
C LYS A 411 11.37 -10.15 10.60
N ILE A 412 10.10 -9.95 10.21
CA ILE A 412 9.73 -9.45 8.88
C ILE A 412 10.32 -8.05 8.66
N LEU A 413 10.10 -7.13 9.60
CA LEU A 413 10.57 -5.75 9.51
C LEU A 413 12.10 -5.67 9.37
N LEU A 414 12.84 -6.41 10.20
CA LEU A 414 14.31 -6.47 10.10
C LEU A 414 14.78 -6.99 8.75
N ASN A 415 14.16 -8.07 8.25
CA ASN A 415 14.49 -8.62 6.94
C ASN A 415 14.21 -7.63 5.79
N CYS A 416 13.29 -6.70 5.99
CA CYS A 416 12.97 -5.64 5.02
C CYS A 416 13.82 -4.37 5.19
N GLY A 417 14.69 -4.30 6.20
CA GLY A 417 15.47 -3.08 6.49
C GLY A 417 14.67 -1.98 7.22
N PHE A 418 13.55 -2.35 7.85
CA PHE A 418 12.73 -1.44 8.66
C PHE A 418 13.06 -1.55 10.16
N SER A 419 12.81 -0.48 10.90
CA SER A 419 12.84 -0.49 12.36
C SER A 419 11.78 -1.44 12.93
N GLN A 420 12.15 -2.18 13.96
CA GLN A 420 11.23 -3.04 14.72
C GLN A 420 10.12 -2.22 15.40
N LEU A 421 9.06 -2.89 15.84
CA LEU A 421 7.98 -2.27 16.59
C LEU A 421 8.48 -1.75 17.94
N GLN A 422 8.18 -0.49 18.23
CA GLN A 422 8.57 0.19 19.47
C GLN A 422 7.34 0.61 20.31
N PRO A 423 7.26 0.26 21.60
CA PRO A 423 6.07 0.53 22.42
C PRO A 423 5.83 2.02 22.73
N ASN A 424 6.87 2.85 22.60
CA ASN A 424 6.80 4.30 22.76
C ASN A 424 6.21 5.02 21.53
N ARG A 425 6.12 4.35 20.36
CA ARG A 425 5.45 4.89 19.18
C ARG A 425 3.97 4.54 19.21
N GLU A 426 3.12 5.54 19.05
CA GLU A 426 1.66 5.37 19.05
C GLU A 426 1.20 4.31 18.03
N PHE A 427 1.66 4.41 16.78
CA PHE A 427 1.28 3.47 15.73
C PHE A 427 1.79 2.05 15.99
N ASP A 428 3.01 1.90 16.52
CA ASP A 428 3.58 0.58 16.82
C ASP A 428 2.88 -0.06 18.03
N ARG A 429 2.50 0.74 19.03
CA ARG A 429 1.65 0.30 20.14
C ARG A 429 0.28 -0.16 19.65
N PHE A 430 -0.31 0.56 18.70
CA PHE A 430 -1.52 0.11 18.02
C PHE A 430 -1.33 -1.25 17.35
N VAL A 431 -0.29 -1.42 16.52
CA VAL A 431 0.00 -2.71 15.85
C VAL A 431 0.19 -3.84 16.87
N MET A 432 0.96 -3.59 17.94
CA MET A 432 1.20 -4.56 19.01
C MET A 432 -0.09 -4.92 19.76
N GLY A 433 -0.96 -3.95 20.02
CA GLY A 433 -2.24 -4.17 20.69
C GLY A 433 -3.23 -4.92 19.80
N PHE A 434 -3.32 -4.55 18.53
CA PHE A 434 -4.15 -5.21 17.52
C PHE A 434 -3.82 -6.72 17.43
N LEU A 435 -2.54 -7.07 17.39
CA LEU A 435 -2.09 -8.47 17.34
C LEU A 435 -2.37 -9.28 18.63
N LYS A 436 -2.67 -8.61 19.74
CA LYS A 436 -2.96 -9.23 21.05
C LYS A 436 -4.43 -9.16 21.42
N ALA A 437 -5.22 -8.38 20.69
CA ALA A 437 -6.64 -8.20 20.97
C ALA A 437 -7.41 -9.49 20.68
N GLU A 438 -8.36 -9.82 21.55
CA GLU A 438 -9.33 -10.89 21.28
C GLU A 438 -10.28 -10.49 20.15
N ASP A 439 -10.61 -9.19 20.07
CA ASP A 439 -11.33 -8.57 18.97
C ASP A 439 -10.46 -7.48 18.31
N PRO A 440 -9.69 -7.83 17.26
CA PRO A 440 -8.84 -6.86 16.55
C PRO A 440 -9.63 -5.74 15.85
N ILE A 441 -10.88 -6.01 15.42
CA ILE A 441 -11.72 -5.00 14.76
C ILE A 441 -12.20 -3.97 15.78
N GLY A 442 -12.76 -4.41 16.90
CA GLY A 442 -13.16 -3.50 17.99
C GLY A 442 -11.97 -2.69 18.50
N TYR A 443 -10.80 -3.31 18.64
CA TYR A 443 -9.58 -2.60 19.01
C TYR A 443 -9.18 -1.52 17.99
N PHE A 444 -9.31 -1.81 16.69
CA PHE A 444 -9.07 -0.83 15.63
C PHE A 444 -10.09 0.31 15.64
N GLN A 445 -11.38 0.02 15.81
CA GLN A 445 -12.43 1.02 15.92
C GLN A 445 -12.15 2.00 17.07
N LEU A 446 -11.81 1.49 18.26
CA LEU A 446 -11.42 2.32 19.41
C LEU A 446 -10.18 3.17 19.14
N PHE A 447 -9.19 2.62 18.42
CA PHE A 447 -8.00 3.37 18.04
C PHE A 447 -8.32 4.50 17.06
N VAL A 448 -9.22 4.27 16.11
CA VAL A 448 -9.72 5.31 15.21
C VAL A 448 -10.46 6.36 16.03
N GLU A 449 -11.47 5.98 16.82
CA GLU A 449 -12.23 6.89 17.70
C GLU A 449 -11.37 7.78 18.60
N ASP A 450 -10.32 7.24 19.22
CA ASP A 450 -9.40 8.03 20.05
C ASP A 450 -8.74 9.15 19.24
N ARG A 451 -8.27 8.85 18.03
CA ARG A 451 -7.63 9.83 17.16
C ARG A 451 -8.60 10.90 16.70
N LEU A 452 -9.83 10.49 16.42
CA LEU A 452 -10.93 11.37 16.08
C LEU A 452 -11.25 12.35 17.22
N LYS A 453 -11.42 11.82 18.45
CA LYS A 453 -11.65 12.61 19.67
C LYS A 453 -10.49 13.58 19.96
N ASN A 454 -9.26 13.15 19.69
CA ASN A 454 -8.03 13.89 19.98
C ASN A 454 -7.51 14.76 18.81
N GLN A 455 -8.28 14.95 17.73
CA GLN A 455 -7.90 15.76 16.57
C GLN A 455 -6.59 15.33 15.89
N LYS A 456 -6.32 14.03 15.85
CA LYS A 456 -5.14 13.48 15.18
C LYS A 456 -5.52 12.99 13.79
N GLU A 457 -4.63 13.19 12.81
CA GLU A 457 -4.82 12.69 11.44
C GLU A 457 -5.14 11.19 11.40
N SER A 458 -5.99 10.77 10.47
CA SER A 458 -6.29 9.35 10.26
C SER A 458 -5.01 8.58 9.95
N VAL A 459 -4.86 7.41 10.58
CA VAL A 459 -3.69 6.56 10.31
C VAL A 459 -3.69 6.02 8.88
N LEU A 460 -4.84 6.10 8.22
CA LEU A 460 -5.09 5.42 6.98
C LEU A 460 -5.06 6.34 5.74
N TYR A 461 -5.31 7.63 5.94
CA TYR A 461 -5.49 8.61 4.86
C TYR A 461 -4.24 8.76 3.97
N GLY A 462 -3.04 8.56 4.52
CA GLY A 462 -1.77 8.72 3.82
C GLY A 462 -1.00 7.42 3.51
N ILE A 463 -1.62 6.23 3.57
CA ILE A 463 -0.90 4.95 3.43
C ILE A 463 -0.24 4.83 2.05
N TYR A 464 -0.95 5.17 0.98
CA TYR A 464 -0.51 4.87 -0.39
C TYR A 464 0.24 6.02 -1.06
N GLU A 465 -0.01 7.26 -0.61
CA GLU A 465 0.63 8.46 -1.13
C GLU A 465 2.12 8.49 -0.80
N ASN A 466 2.50 7.97 0.38
CA ASN A 466 3.87 7.94 0.88
C ASN A 466 4.68 6.70 0.45
N SER A 467 4.08 5.72 -0.21
CA SER A 467 4.87 4.65 -0.85
C SER A 467 5.58 5.26 -2.06
N TYR A 468 6.91 5.33 -2.01
CA TYR A 468 7.73 5.89 -3.09
C TYR A 468 9.07 5.15 -3.11
N SER A 469 9.63 4.90 -4.29
CA SER A 469 11.01 4.39 -4.38
C SER A 469 11.96 5.58 -4.23
N HIS A 470 12.63 5.66 -3.10
CA HIS A 470 13.63 6.70 -2.83
C HIS A 470 14.79 6.68 -3.82
N GLN A 471 14.93 5.66 -4.69
CA GLN A 471 15.92 5.67 -5.75
C GLN A 471 15.83 6.93 -6.62
N LYS A 472 14.60 7.34 -6.99
CA LYS A 472 14.37 8.54 -7.80
C LYS A 472 14.55 9.84 -7.02
N GLU A 473 14.26 9.86 -5.72
CA GLU A 473 14.48 11.02 -4.83
C GLU A 473 15.97 11.17 -4.50
N LEU A 474 16.67 10.08 -4.22
CA LEU A 474 18.12 10.07 -4.01
C LEU A 474 18.84 10.67 -5.22
N VAL A 475 18.51 10.18 -6.42
CA VAL A 475 19.06 10.70 -7.68
C VAL A 475 18.58 12.13 -7.94
N ARG A 476 17.30 12.45 -7.69
CA ARG A 476 16.76 13.79 -7.94
C ARG A 476 17.29 14.84 -6.96
N ASP A 477 17.18 14.61 -5.66
CA ASP A 477 17.40 15.62 -4.63
C ASP A 477 18.88 15.77 -4.29
N MET A 478 19.67 14.70 -4.41
CA MET A 478 21.13 14.77 -4.25
C MET A 478 21.83 15.16 -5.58
N LEU A 479 21.35 14.74 -6.75
CA LEU A 479 22.01 15.14 -8.02
C LEU A 479 21.46 16.44 -8.65
N ARG A 480 20.17 16.81 -8.50
CA ARG A 480 19.61 18.03 -9.13
C ARG A 480 19.87 19.34 -8.40
N LYS A 481 20.45 19.35 -7.19
CA LYS A 481 20.91 20.61 -6.57
C LYS A 481 22.22 21.11 -7.19
N ARG A 482 22.19 21.25 -8.52
CA ARG A 482 22.88 22.26 -9.31
C ARG A 482 21.78 23.16 -9.86
N MET A 483 21.47 24.23 -9.14
CA MET A 483 20.91 25.50 -9.63
C MET A 483 20.47 26.32 -8.42
N MET A 484 21.43 26.76 -7.62
CA MET A 484 21.65 28.17 -7.28
C MET A 484 23.10 28.31 -6.84
#